data_AF-A0AAD9QWR2-F1
#
_entry.id   AF-A0AAD9QWR2-F1
#
_cell.length_a   1.000
_cell.length_b   1.000
_cell.length_c   1.000
_cell.angle_alpha   90.00
_cell.angle_beta   90.00
_cell.angle_gamma   90.00
#
_symmetry.space_group_name_H-M   'P 1'
#
loop_
_entity.id
_entity.type
_entity.pdbx_description
1 polymer ?
#
loop_
_entity_poly.entity_id
_entity_poly.type
_entity_poly.pdbx_seq_one_letter_code
_entity_poly.pdbx_strand_id
1 'polypeptide(L)'
;MEEYFQEAGRAGRDGLPSTAHIYYNSYDTSKARKHLSSVMRDYVQSKKCKREIIMEYFGFSPLPLDTAHACCDYHEKLCSCDDCVLSGVASLMATTLTDQVPPLSNGEVYRYPKLNMEQVAKLNEELVKFRLSLPGHGRTIVGSSSLSSGVTIKLIHEVAENAHTFSSTEDIEKTSFL
;
A
#
# COMPACT_ATOMS: atom_id res chain seq x y z
N MET A 1 -4.30 17.40 18.81
CA MET A 1 -3.94 15.95 18.76
C MET A 1 -5.18 15.08 18.92
N GLU A 2 -6.17 15.57 19.65
CA GLU A 2 -7.49 15.01 19.91
C GLU A 2 -8.24 14.62 18.65
N GLU A 3 -8.32 15.51 17.65
CA GLU A 3 -8.99 15.23 16.38
C GLU A 3 -8.38 14.00 15.70
N TYR A 4 -7.05 14.01 15.53
CA TYR A 4 -6.31 12.86 14.98
C TYR A 4 -6.55 11.58 15.79
N PHE A 5 -6.54 11.65 17.12
CA PHE A 5 -6.77 10.48 17.96
C PHE A 5 -8.19 9.92 17.80
N GLN A 6 -9.19 10.79 17.69
CA GLN A 6 -10.58 10.39 17.44
C GLN A 6 -10.77 9.79 16.05
N GLU A 7 -10.09 10.32 15.03
CA GLU A 7 -10.15 9.80 13.66
C GLU A 7 -9.45 8.45 13.54
N ALA A 8 -8.19 8.37 14.00
CA ALA A 8 -7.40 7.14 13.96
C ALA A 8 -8.02 6.02 14.83
N GLY A 9 -8.62 6.38 15.97
CA GLY A 9 -9.30 5.45 16.88
C GLY A 9 -10.59 4.82 16.33
N ARG A 10 -11.03 5.19 15.12
CA ARG A 10 -12.17 4.52 14.44
C ARG A 10 -11.77 3.22 13.75
N ALA A 11 -10.50 3.03 13.44
CA ALA A 11 -9.98 1.81 12.83
C ALA A 11 -9.95 0.64 13.84
N GLY A 12 -10.00 -0.61 13.37
CA GLY A 12 -9.80 -1.81 14.18
C GLY A 12 -10.90 -2.14 15.19
N ARG A 13 -12.15 -1.72 14.94
CA ARG A 13 -13.32 -2.05 15.80
C ARG A 13 -13.72 -3.53 15.75
N ASP A 14 -13.26 -4.24 14.75
CA ASP A 14 -13.37 -5.68 14.57
C ASP A 14 -12.34 -6.46 15.42
N GLY A 15 -11.41 -5.77 16.06
CA GLY A 15 -10.31 -6.38 16.83
C GLY A 15 -9.18 -6.92 15.96
N LEU A 16 -9.25 -6.74 14.64
CA LEU A 16 -8.16 -7.10 13.73
C LEU A 16 -7.09 -5.99 13.71
N PRO A 17 -5.82 -6.33 13.44
CA PRO A 17 -4.76 -5.34 13.31
C PRO A 17 -5.12 -4.26 12.29
N SER A 18 -4.86 -3.01 12.64
CA SER A 18 -5.14 -1.84 11.80
C SER A 18 -3.97 -0.88 11.83
N THR A 19 -3.77 -0.17 10.72
CA THR A 19 -2.68 0.81 10.56
C THR A 19 -3.23 2.21 10.34
N ALA A 20 -2.57 3.21 10.92
CA ALA A 20 -2.92 4.61 10.77
C ALA A 20 -1.74 5.37 10.15
N HIS A 21 -1.90 5.79 8.88
CA HIS A 21 -0.87 6.52 8.14
C HIS A 21 -1.16 8.02 8.16
N ILE A 22 -0.13 8.83 8.38
CA ILE A 22 -0.21 10.28 8.27
C ILE A 22 0.75 10.80 7.20
N TYR A 23 0.21 11.55 6.25
CA TYR A 23 1.00 12.20 5.22
C TYR A 23 1.22 13.65 5.59
N TYR A 24 2.48 14.09 5.55
CA TYR A 24 2.86 15.47 5.79
C TYR A 24 4.03 15.84 4.89
N ASN A 25 4.17 17.14 4.61
CA ASN A 25 5.34 17.68 3.94
C ASN A 25 6.01 18.78 4.79
N SER A 26 7.09 19.36 4.26
CA SER A 26 7.81 20.46 4.90
C SER A 26 6.97 21.75 5.01
N TYR A 27 6.01 21.95 4.10
CA TYR A 27 5.10 23.08 4.12
C TYR A 27 4.08 22.98 5.27
N ASP A 28 3.51 21.78 5.50
CA ASP A 28 2.53 21.51 6.55
C ASP A 28 3.13 21.61 7.95
N THR A 29 4.37 21.11 8.09
CA THR A 29 5.11 21.14 9.36
C THR A 29 5.81 22.48 9.62
N SER A 30 5.70 23.44 8.71
CA SER A 30 6.32 24.76 8.88
C SER A 30 5.70 25.53 10.04
N LYS A 31 6.55 26.25 10.79
CA LYS A 31 6.11 27.09 11.93
C LYS A 31 5.14 28.20 11.52
N ALA A 32 5.14 28.57 10.24
CA ALA A 32 4.26 29.59 9.66
C ALA A 32 2.78 29.15 9.59
N ARG A 33 2.49 27.84 9.57
CA ARG A 33 1.12 27.32 9.45
C ARG A 33 0.42 27.24 10.81
N LYS A 34 -0.37 28.26 11.15
CA LYS A 34 -1.08 28.33 12.45
C LYS A 34 -2.13 27.23 12.68
N HIS A 35 -2.61 26.58 11.60
CA HIS A 35 -3.65 25.56 11.69
C HIS A 35 -3.16 24.21 12.23
N LEU A 36 -1.85 23.93 12.17
CA LEU A 36 -1.29 22.70 12.74
C LEU A 36 -0.72 23.01 14.12
N SER A 37 -1.28 22.37 15.15
CA SER A 37 -0.80 22.51 16.54
C SER A 37 0.68 22.14 16.66
N SER A 38 1.40 22.77 17.59
CA SER A 38 2.80 22.45 17.88
C SER A 38 2.99 20.98 18.25
N VAL A 39 2.07 20.44 19.05
CA VAL A 39 2.06 19.04 19.46
C VAL A 39 1.98 18.10 18.25
N MET A 40 1.15 18.44 17.25
CA MET A 40 1.03 17.62 16.05
C MET A 40 2.27 17.69 15.16
N ARG A 41 2.96 18.84 15.12
CA ARG A 41 4.26 18.95 14.43
C ARG A 41 5.30 18.07 15.10
N ASP A 42 5.38 18.12 16.43
CA ASP A 42 6.31 17.30 17.19
C ASP A 42 5.96 15.81 17.03
N TYR A 43 4.67 15.46 17.02
CA TYR A 43 4.21 14.10 16.75
C TYR A 43 4.71 13.57 15.41
N VAL A 44 4.58 14.31 14.30
CA VAL A 44 5.02 13.80 12.99
C VAL A 44 6.54 13.83 12.82
N GLN A 45 7.24 14.83 13.39
CA GLN A 45 8.69 15.00 13.22
C GLN A 45 9.55 14.19 14.21
N SER A 46 8.98 13.80 15.35
CA SER A 46 9.70 13.08 16.40
C SER A 46 10.20 11.71 15.95
N LYS A 47 11.40 11.37 16.40
CA LYS A 47 11.97 10.01 16.32
C LYS A 47 11.79 9.26 17.64
N LYS A 48 10.56 9.26 18.16
CA LYS A 48 10.15 8.56 19.38
C LYS A 48 8.94 7.69 19.07
N CYS A 49 8.62 6.78 20.00
CA CYS A 49 7.40 5.99 19.90
C CYS A 49 6.18 6.90 19.79
N LYS A 50 5.40 6.74 18.73
CA LYS A 50 4.19 7.54 18.50
C LYS A 50 3.14 7.30 19.58
N ARG A 51 3.03 6.06 20.06
CA ARG A 51 2.12 5.66 21.14
C ARG A 51 2.48 6.35 22.46
N GLU A 52 3.78 6.43 22.78
CA GLU A 52 4.27 7.14 23.97
C GLU A 52 3.87 8.62 23.94
N ILE A 53 4.06 9.31 22.80
CA ILE A 53 3.68 10.72 22.65
C ILE A 53 2.18 10.92 22.85
N ILE A 54 1.35 10.05 22.26
CA ILE A 54 -0.11 10.11 22.43
C ILE A 54 -0.49 9.88 23.89
N MET A 55 0.10 8.88 24.55
CA MET A 55 -0.19 8.57 25.95
C MET A 55 0.22 9.72 26.88
N GLU A 56 1.43 10.26 26.70
CA GLU A 56 1.94 11.41 27.45
C GLU A 56 1.04 12.63 27.27
N TYR A 57 0.58 12.90 26.05
CA TYR A 57 -0.34 13.99 25.75
C TYR A 57 -1.64 13.93 26.56
N PHE A 58 -2.20 12.73 26.76
CA PHE A 58 -3.41 12.51 27.55
C PHE A 58 -3.14 12.27 29.05
N GLY A 59 -1.89 12.39 29.51
CA GLY A 59 -1.51 12.22 30.92
C GLY A 59 -1.42 10.77 31.38
N PHE A 60 -1.26 9.81 30.47
CA PHE A 60 -1.06 8.40 30.78
C PHE A 60 0.42 8.00 30.71
N SER A 61 0.82 7.03 31.55
CA SER A 61 2.16 6.44 31.48
C SER A 61 2.25 5.41 30.34
N PRO A 62 3.34 5.40 29.55
CA PRO A 62 3.52 4.41 28.49
C PRO A 62 3.49 3.00 29.05
N LEU A 63 2.66 2.14 28.45
CA LEU A 63 2.63 0.72 28.80
C LEU A 63 3.81 0.01 28.14
N PRO A 64 4.44 -0.96 28.83
CA PRO A 64 5.41 -1.84 28.21
C PRO A 64 4.74 -2.59 27.06
N LEU A 65 5.47 -2.71 25.94
CA LEU A 65 4.94 -3.27 24.71
C LEU A 65 5.51 -4.66 24.47
N ASP A 66 4.65 -5.67 24.34
CA ASP A 66 5.07 -7.06 24.14
C ASP A 66 5.59 -7.34 22.71
N THR A 67 5.07 -6.61 21.70
CA THR A 67 5.46 -6.76 20.30
C THR A 67 5.84 -5.41 19.66
N ALA A 68 7.12 -5.07 19.73
CA ALA A 68 7.64 -3.77 19.27
C ALA A 68 7.29 -3.46 17.79
N HIS A 69 7.38 -4.43 16.88
CA HIS A 69 7.24 -4.18 15.44
C HIS A 69 5.86 -3.72 14.97
N ALA A 70 4.79 -4.09 15.69
CA ALA A 70 3.42 -3.69 15.33
C ALA A 70 3.03 -2.33 15.93
N CYS A 71 3.92 -1.67 16.66
CA CYS A 71 3.60 -0.47 17.43
C CYS A 71 3.44 0.80 16.59
N CYS A 72 4.47 1.11 15.80
CA CYS A 72 4.63 2.33 15.02
C CYS A 72 5.93 2.25 14.19
N ASP A 73 6.08 3.18 13.26
CA ASP A 73 7.23 3.30 12.35
C ASP A 73 8.59 3.42 13.08
N TYR A 74 8.60 3.96 14.30
CA TYR A 74 9.81 4.05 15.13
C TYR A 74 10.27 2.68 15.62
N HIS A 75 9.35 1.87 16.16
CA HIS A 75 9.69 0.55 16.68
C HIS A 75 9.85 -0.49 15.57
N GLU A 76 9.18 -0.31 14.43
CA GLU A 76 9.42 -1.10 13.22
C GLU A 76 10.90 -1.03 12.81
N LYS A 77 11.50 0.17 12.81
CA LYS A 77 12.92 0.38 12.47
C LYS A 77 13.91 -0.19 13.50
N LEU A 78 13.47 -0.38 14.75
CA LEU A 78 14.30 -0.91 15.83
C LEU A 78 14.09 -2.41 16.02
N CYS A 79 13.14 -3.02 15.33
CA CYS A 79 12.85 -4.42 15.48
C CYS A 79 13.89 -5.28 14.74
N SER A 80 14.30 -6.37 15.39
CA SER A 80 15.22 -7.37 14.83
C SER A 80 14.62 -8.78 14.82
N CYS A 81 13.29 -8.90 14.78
CA CYS A 81 12.64 -10.22 14.68
C CYS A 81 12.75 -10.78 13.26
N ASP A 82 12.69 -12.11 13.14
CA ASP A 82 12.87 -12.82 11.86
C ASP A 82 11.89 -12.33 10.78
N ASP A 83 10.63 -12.04 11.13
CA ASP A 83 9.63 -11.51 10.19
C ASP A 83 9.99 -10.12 9.64
N CYS A 84 10.52 -9.23 10.48
CA CYS A 84 10.96 -7.89 10.06
C CYS A 84 12.24 -7.95 9.23
N VAL A 85 13.17 -8.85 9.58
CA VAL A 85 14.39 -9.08 8.80
C VAL A 85 14.03 -9.65 7.42
N LEU A 86 13.09 -10.61 7.37
CA LEU A 86 12.64 -11.22 6.12
C LEU A 86 11.93 -10.20 5.21
N SER A 87 11.10 -9.32 5.77
CA SER A 87 10.46 -8.22 5.02
C SER A 87 11.49 -7.22 4.47
N GLY A 88 12.52 -6.90 5.28
CA GLY A 88 13.63 -6.04 4.88
C GLY A 88 14.46 -6.64 3.73
N VAL A 89 14.76 -7.94 3.78
CA VAL A 89 15.48 -8.62 2.68
C VAL A 89 14.59 -8.91 1.49
N ALA A 90 13.28 -9.14 1.65
CA ALA A 90 12.34 -9.29 0.54
C ALA A 90 12.28 -8.01 -0.30
N SER A 91 12.34 -6.83 0.35
CA SER A 91 12.45 -5.54 -0.34
C SER A 91 13.76 -5.38 -1.12
N LEU A 92 14.83 -6.08 -0.73
CA LEU A 92 16.13 -6.10 -1.42
C LEU A 92 16.21 -7.21 -2.49
N MET A 93 15.57 -8.35 -2.24
CA MET A 93 15.56 -9.57 -3.06
C MET A 93 14.42 -9.63 -4.07
N ALA A 94 13.46 -8.70 -4.04
CA ALA A 94 12.45 -8.54 -5.10
C ALA A 94 13.05 -8.23 -6.49
N THR A 95 14.38 -8.08 -6.59
CA THR A 95 15.12 -8.01 -7.86
C THR A 95 15.56 -9.39 -8.38
N THR A 96 15.48 -10.45 -7.58
CA THR A 96 16.02 -11.78 -7.95
C THR A 96 15.22 -12.92 -7.29
N LEU A 97 14.46 -13.64 -8.13
CA LEU A 97 13.90 -14.99 -7.95
C LEU A 97 12.56 -15.13 -7.22
N THR A 98 11.52 -15.49 -7.98
CA THR A 98 10.74 -16.69 -7.70
C THR A 98 10.36 -17.37 -9.00
N ASP A 99 11.27 -18.24 -9.48
CA ASP A 99 10.91 -19.40 -10.27
C ASP A 99 10.90 -20.59 -9.29
N GLN A 100 9.87 -21.43 -9.39
CA GLN A 100 9.66 -22.74 -8.74
C GLN A 100 9.04 -22.80 -7.32
N VAL A 101 7.77 -23.21 -7.29
CA VAL A 101 7.12 -23.93 -6.16
C VAL A 101 6.69 -25.34 -6.68
N PRO A 102 6.89 -26.44 -5.93
CA PRO A 102 6.58 -27.81 -6.37
C PRO A 102 5.06 -28.14 -6.32
N PRO A 103 4.59 -29.23 -6.98
CA PRO A 103 3.17 -29.46 -7.22
C PRO A 103 2.52 -30.43 -6.22
N LEU A 104 1.39 -30.02 -5.64
CA LEU A 104 0.32 -30.85 -5.07
C LEU A 104 -0.98 -30.03 -5.15
N SER A 105 -2.14 -30.46 -5.62
CA SER A 105 -2.65 -31.70 -6.20
C SER A 105 -4.01 -31.39 -6.86
N ASN A 106 -4.25 -31.98 -8.04
CA ASN A 106 -5.52 -32.34 -8.68
C ASN A 106 -6.78 -31.46 -8.46
N GLY A 107 -7.12 -30.69 -9.49
CA GLY A 107 -8.45 -30.08 -9.68
C GLY A 107 -8.61 -29.52 -11.10
N GLU A 108 -9.20 -30.34 -11.98
CA GLU A 108 -9.86 -30.06 -13.27
C GLU A 108 -9.48 -28.80 -14.07
N VAL A 109 -8.68 -28.99 -15.11
CA VAL A 109 -8.21 -27.95 -16.04
C VAL A 109 -9.26 -27.67 -17.12
N TYR A 110 -10.00 -26.56 -17.00
CA TYR A 110 -10.72 -25.97 -18.13
C TYR A 110 -9.72 -25.25 -19.04
N ARG A 111 -9.51 -25.78 -20.25
CA ARG A 111 -8.59 -25.22 -21.26
C ARG A 111 -9.31 -24.23 -22.16
N TYR A 112 -9.08 -22.93 -21.96
CA TYR A 112 -9.36 -21.91 -22.97
C TYR A 112 -8.14 -21.73 -23.90
N PRO A 113 -8.33 -21.20 -25.12
CA PRO A 113 -7.23 -20.98 -26.06
C PRO A 113 -6.23 -20.00 -25.44
N LYS A 114 -4.99 -20.47 -25.26
CA LYS A 114 -3.87 -19.66 -24.78
C LYS A 114 -3.70 -18.48 -25.74
N LEU A 115 -3.90 -17.25 -25.27
CA LEU A 115 -3.63 -16.05 -26.07
C LEU A 115 -2.16 -16.08 -26.50
N ASN A 116 -1.90 -15.84 -27.79
CA ASN A 116 -0.54 -15.82 -28.32
C ASN A 116 0.19 -14.56 -27.86
N MET A 117 1.53 -14.59 -27.80
CA MET A 117 2.36 -13.45 -27.34
C MET A 117 2.06 -12.15 -28.11
N GLU A 118 1.75 -12.27 -29.40
CA GLU A 118 1.38 -11.16 -30.26
C GLU A 118 0.02 -10.54 -29.89
N GLN A 119 -0.93 -11.37 -29.41
CA GLN A 119 -2.24 -10.91 -28.97
C GLN A 119 -2.17 -10.20 -27.61
N VAL A 120 -1.30 -10.68 -26.72
CA VAL A 120 -1.02 -10.04 -25.41
C VAL A 120 -0.35 -8.69 -25.61
N ALA A 121 0.63 -8.60 -26.52
CA ALA A 121 1.28 -7.34 -26.86
C ALA A 121 0.28 -6.33 -27.43
N LYS A 122 -0.61 -6.77 -28.33
CA LYS A 122 -1.66 -5.94 -28.92
C LYS A 122 -2.69 -5.48 -27.87
N LEU A 123 -3.06 -6.36 -26.94
CA LEU A 123 -3.96 -6.03 -25.83
C LEU A 123 -3.34 -4.95 -24.93
N ASN A 124 -2.07 -5.11 -24.56
CA ASN A 124 -1.35 -4.13 -23.76
C ASN A 124 -1.27 -2.77 -24.47
N GLU A 125 -0.95 -2.77 -25.77
CA GLU A 125 -0.90 -1.55 -26.57
C GLU A 125 -2.25 -0.80 -26.61
N GLU A 126 -3.35 -1.53 -26.82
CA GLU A 126 -4.70 -0.93 -26.85
C GLU A 126 -5.14 -0.42 -25.47
N LEU A 127 -4.79 -1.11 -24.38
CA LEU A 127 -5.06 -0.64 -23.01
C LEU A 127 -4.23 0.61 -22.67
N VAL A 128 -2.99 0.72 -23.14
CA VAL A 128 -2.18 1.93 -23.02
C VAL A 128 -2.80 3.08 -23.82
N LYS A 129 -3.27 2.85 -25.05
CA LYS A 129 -3.98 3.88 -25.83
C LYS A 129 -5.26 4.33 -25.13
N PHE A 130 -6.03 3.40 -24.56
CA PHE A 130 -7.22 3.71 -23.78
C PHE A 130 -6.88 4.61 -22.58
N ARG A 131 -5.82 4.29 -21.83
CA ARG A 131 -5.31 5.14 -20.73
C ARG A 131 -4.96 6.55 -21.19
N LEU A 132 -4.37 6.71 -22.38
CA LEU A 132 -4.05 8.01 -22.95
C LEU A 132 -5.30 8.80 -23.39
N SER A 133 -6.39 8.10 -23.73
CA SER A 133 -7.66 8.70 -24.15
C SER A 133 -8.55 9.16 -22.98
N LEU A 134 -8.28 8.71 -21.76
CA LEU A 134 -9.06 9.08 -20.57
C LEU A 134 -8.87 10.57 -20.20
N PRO A 135 -9.93 11.26 -19.71
CA PRO A 135 -9.83 12.65 -19.27
C PRO A 135 -8.79 12.81 -18.15
N GLY A 136 -7.98 13.87 -18.24
CA GLY A 136 -6.90 14.11 -17.28
C GLY A 136 -5.55 13.50 -17.68
N HIS A 137 -5.31 13.33 -18.99
CA HIS A 137 -3.97 13.12 -19.53
C HIS A 137 -3.45 14.46 -20.11
N GLY A 138 -2.42 15.07 -19.51
CA GLY A 138 -1.89 16.37 -19.96
C GLY A 138 -1.20 17.20 -18.88
N ARG A 139 -0.78 18.43 -19.24
CA ARG A 139 0.00 19.34 -18.36
C ARG A 139 -0.80 20.04 -17.26
N THR A 140 -2.10 19.74 -17.12
CA THR A 140 -3.03 20.47 -16.26
C THR A 140 -3.58 19.61 -15.10
N ILE A 141 -2.81 18.64 -14.60
CA ILE A 141 -3.26 17.74 -13.54
C ILE A 141 -2.39 17.92 -12.30
N VAL A 142 -3.04 17.90 -11.13
CA VAL A 142 -2.38 17.79 -9.83
C VAL A 142 -2.44 16.32 -9.43
N GLY A 143 -1.31 15.61 -9.50
CA GLY A 143 -1.23 14.15 -9.33
C GLY A 143 -0.94 13.40 -10.64
N SER A 144 -0.59 12.11 -10.54
CA SER A 144 -0.33 11.28 -11.71
C SER A 144 -1.63 10.79 -12.36
N SER A 145 -1.63 10.58 -13.68
CA SER A 145 -2.80 10.04 -14.42
C SER A 145 -3.29 8.68 -13.87
N SER A 146 -2.42 7.94 -13.18
CA SER A 146 -2.74 6.72 -12.45
C SER A 146 -3.70 6.95 -11.29
N LEU A 147 -3.59 8.07 -10.57
CA LEU A 147 -4.39 8.38 -9.38
C LEU A 147 -5.78 8.91 -9.74
N SER A 148 -5.90 9.64 -10.84
CA SER A 148 -7.19 10.23 -11.27
C SER A 148 -8.08 9.23 -12.02
N SER A 149 -7.48 8.32 -12.79
CA SER A 149 -8.23 7.33 -13.59
C SER A 149 -8.38 5.98 -12.91
N GLY A 150 -7.55 5.66 -11.91
CA GLY A 150 -7.45 4.32 -11.33
C GLY A 150 -6.79 3.28 -12.28
N VAL A 151 -6.57 3.62 -13.55
CA VAL A 151 -5.99 2.74 -14.56
C VAL A 151 -4.47 2.94 -14.56
N THR A 152 -3.74 2.16 -13.76
CA THR A 152 -2.27 2.27 -13.63
C THR A 152 -1.51 1.44 -14.70
N ILE A 153 -0.28 1.81 -15.06
CA ILE A 153 0.53 1.05 -16.05
C ILE A 153 0.82 -0.35 -15.51
N LYS A 154 1.01 -0.47 -14.18
CA LYS A 154 1.17 -1.75 -13.49
C LYS A 154 -0.06 -2.64 -13.66
N LEU A 155 -1.26 -2.07 -13.43
CA LEU A 155 -2.52 -2.78 -13.61
C LEU A 155 -2.72 -3.24 -15.07
N ILE A 156 -2.37 -2.40 -16.05
CA ILE A 156 -2.46 -2.78 -17.47
C ILE A 156 -1.51 -3.95 -17.80
N HIS A 157 -0.29 -3.93 -17.26
CA HIS A 157 0.68 -5.00 -17.45
C HIS A 157 0.21 -6.30 -16.81
N GLU A 158 -0.27 -6.23 -15.57
CA GLU A 158 -0.78 -7.37 -14.82
C GLU A 158 -2.02 -7.99 -15.47
N VAL A 159 -2.93 -7.17 -15.99
CA VAL A 159 -4.08 -7.65 -16.76
C VAL A 159 -3.65 -8.27 -18.09
N ALA A 160 -2.64 -7.73 -18.77
CA ALA A 160 -2.14 -8.31 -20.01
C ALA A 160 -1.42 -9.66 -19.78
N GLU A 161 -0.65 -9.77 -18.71
CA GLU A 161 0.05 -11.00 -18.31
C GLU A 161 -0.94 -12.08 -17.86
N ASN A 162 -1.95 -11.70 -17.07
CA ASN A 162 -2.99 -12.60 -16.57
C ASN A 162 -4.19 -12.73 -17.54
N ALA A 163 -4.11 -12.19 -18.75
CA ALA A 163 -5.21 -12.26 -19.73
C ALA A 163 -5.64 -13.69 -20.06
N HIS A 164 -4.76 -14.66 -19.84
CA HIS A 164 -5.01 -16.09 -20.03
C HIS A 164 -5.83 -16.74 -18.89
N THR A 165 -6.01 -16.06 -17.76
CA THR A 165 -6.73 -16.56 -16.58
C THR A 165 -8.13 -15.97 -16.45
N PHE A 166 -8.48 -14.93 -17.21
CA PHE A 166 -9.81 -14.30 -17.15
C PHE A 166 -10.77 -14.99 -18.12
N SER A 167 -11.77 -15.69 -17.58
CA SER A 167 -12.81 -16.36 -18.37
C SER A 167 -14.20 -15.77 -18.16
N SER A 168 -14.42 -15.08 -17.04
CA SER A 168 -15.62 -14.33 -16.67
C SER A 168 -15.25 -12.98 -16.06
N THR A 169 -16.20 -12.04 -16.05
CA THR A 169 -16.07 -10.77 -15.30
C THR A 169 -15.83 -11.00 -13.80
N GLU A 170 -16.24 -12.15 -13.28
CA GLU A 170 -16.04 -12.56 -11.88
C GLU A 170 -14.59 -12.99 -11.57
N ASP A 171 -13.81 -13.40 -12.58
CA ASP A 171 -12.39 -13.76 -12.43
C ASP A 171 -11.50 -12.51 -12.28
N ILE A 172 -11.94 -11.40 -12.85
CA ILE A 172 -11.26 -10.10 -12.78
C ILE A 172 -11.33 -9.54 -11.35
N GLU A 173 -12.48 -9.69 -10.69
CA GLU A 173 -12.68 -9.21 -9.30
C GLU A 173 -11.81 -9.97 -8.28
N LYS A 174 -11.58 -11.28 -8.49
CA LYS A 174 -10.71 -12.08 -7.60
C LYS A 174 -9.23 -11.72 -7.69
N THR A 175 -8.81 -11.16 -8.83
CA THR A 175 -7.41 -10.75 -9.07
C THR A 175 -7.19 -9.28 -8.68
N SER A 176 -8.27 -8.54 -8.39
CA SER A 176 -8.26 -7.13 -8.00
C SER A 176 -8.07 -6.89 -6.49
N PHE A 177 -7.74 -7.95 -5.72
CA PHE A 177 -7.48 -7.90 -4.28
C PHE A 177 -6.22 -8.68 -3.87
N LEU A 178 -5.10 -8.38 -4.53
CA LEU A 178 -3.74 -8.52 -4.00
C LEU A 178 -2.93 -7.27 -4.40
#